data_AF-A0AAW0FVK5-F1
#
_entry.id   AF-A0AAW0FVK5-F1
#
_cell.length_a   1.000
_cell.length_b   1.000
_cell.length_c   1.000
_cell.angle_alpha   90.00
_cell.angle_beta   90.00
_cell.angle_gamma   90.00
#
_symmetry.space_group_name_H-M   'P 1'
#
loop_
_entity.id
_entity.type
_entity.pdbx_description
1 polymer ?
#
loop_
_entity_poly.entity_id
_entity_poly.type
_entity_poly.pdbx_seq_one_letter_code
_entity_poly.pdbx_strand_id
1 'polypeptide(L)'
;MRPTSIDFSNKVHRLYSTKTAPPPPPPPPSEPSDKNAKELFLPSGDTKTFNKAVKLLEQNELAQKALDFKSGERVKAYGEVPGDRWVRNRPVQSVRSKGKDGNDRLYMKFHVETDSGKHGSVTLEQVDTSFWSSEFSYIALDIPRQRRIYIIEPKYQGLLHNEHGNNGFLGLKWGPKKDN
;
A
#
# COMPACT_ATOMS: atom_id res chain seq x y z
N MET A 1 -58.90 -54.96 29.20
CA MET A 1 -57.45 -54.65 29.30
C MET A 1 -56.82 -54.79 27.92
N ARG A 2 -56.43 -53.67 27.30
CA ARG A 2 -55.58 -53.57 26.11
C ARG A 2 -54.76 -52.27 26.24
N PRO A 3 -53.46 -52.25 25.88
CA PRO A 3 -52.60 -51.11 26.14
C PRO A 3 -52.68 -50.03 25.06
N THR A 4 -52.23 -48.86 25.48
CA THR A 4 -52.25 -47.50 24.90
C THR A 4 -51.49 -47.33 23.58
N SER A 5 -52.10 -46.66 22.59
CA SER A 5 -51.43 -46.09 21.41
C SER A 5 -50.99 -44.66 21.67
N ILE A 6 -49.74 -44.33 21.34
CA ILE A 6 -49.14 -43.00 21.43
C ILE A 6 -49.41 -42.25 20.12
N ASP A 7 -50.06 -41.09 20.21
CA ASP A 7 -50.30 -40.15 19.10
C ASP A 7 -49.03 -39.34 18.78
N PHE A 8 -48.56 -39.42 17.53
CA PHE A 8 -47.52 -38.55 17.00
C PHE A 8 -48.15 -37.33 16.30
N SER A 9 -48.29 -36.24 17.06
CA SER A 9 -48.63 -34.93 16.52
C SER A 9 -47.40 -34.04 16.52
N ASN A 10 -46.93 -33.62 15.33
CA ASN A 10 -46.89 -32.19 14.96
C ASN A 10 -46.01 -31.90 13.72
N LYS A 11 -46.67 -31.35 12.70
CA LYS A 11 -46.31 -30.17 11.90
C LYS A 11 -44.81 -29.86 11.70
N VAL A 12 -44.32 -30.17 10.50
CA VAL A 12 -43.08 -29.62 9.95
C VAL A 12 -43.40 -28.34 9.16
N HIS A 13 -43.11 -27.17 9.74
CA HIS A 13 -42.82 -25.92 9.00
C HIS A 13 -42.10 -24.92 9.92
N ARG A 14 -40.89 -24.49 9.51
CA ARG A 14 -40.22 -23.17 9.71
C ARG A 14 -38.72 -23.34 9.38
N LEU A 15 -38.28 -23.01 8.17
CA LEU A 15 -37.69 -21.72 7.78
C LEU A 15 -36.60 -21.24 8.75
N TYR A 16 -35.35 -21.33 8.29
CA TYR A 16 -34.12 -20.79 8.88
C TYR A 16 -34.27 -19.29 9.19
N SER A 17 -34.21 -18.95 10.48
CA SER A 17 -34.23 -17.59 11.03
C SER A 17 -32.81 -17.19 11.45
N THR A 18 -32.25 -16.13 10.88
CA THR A 18 -30.88 -15.64 11.15
C THR A 18 -30.76 -14.78 12.41
N LYS A 19 -31.68 -14.90 13.37
CA LYS A 19 -31.74 -14.01 14.55
C LYS A 19 -31.07 -14.55 15.83
N THR A 20 -30.25 -15.60 15.77
CA THR A 20 -29.59 -16.13 16.98
C THR A 20 -28.21 -16.74 16.74
N ALA A 21 -27.43 -16.19 15.79
CA ALA A 21 -25.99 -16.45 15.83
C ALA A 21 -25.38 -15.63 16.98
N PRO A 22 -24.63 -16.24 17.93
CA PRO A 22 -23.86 -15.44 18.87
C PRO A 22 -22.93 -14.49 18.08
N PRO A 23 -22.74 -13.24 18.53
CA PRO A 23 -21.79 -12.35 17.88
C PRO A 23 -20.43 -13.06 17.82
N PRO A 24 -19.66 -12.91 16.72
CA PRO A 24 -18.32 -13.46 16.66
C PRO A 24 -17.53 -12.99 17.89
N PRO A 25 -16.72 -13.85 18.51
CA PRO A 25 -15.94 -13.47 19.67
C PRO A 25 -15.11 -12.22 19.33
N PRO A 26 -15.00 -11.25 20.24
CA PRO A 26 -14.12 -10.10 20.01
C PRO A 26 -12.73 -10.63 19.68
N PRO A 27 -12.01 -10.02 18.71
CA PRO A 27 -10.64 -10.39 18.45
C PRO A 27 -9.85 -10.32 19.76
N PRO A 28 -8.90 -11.25 20.01
CA PRO A 28 -8.09 -11.20 21.21
C PRO A 28 -7.48 -9.79 21.35
N PRO A 29 -7.37 -9.24 22.57
CA PRO A 29 -6.61 -8.02 22.78
C PRO A 29 -5.25 -8.21 22.13
N SER A 30 -4.89 -7.34 21.19
CA SER A 30 -3.55 -7.34 20.65
C SER A 30 -2.59 -7.22 21.84
N GLU A 31 -1.84 -8.28 22.14
CA GLU A 31 -0.76 -8.19 23.12
C GLU A 31 0.06 -6.94 22.78
N PRO A 32 0.36 -6.07 23.75
CA PRO A 32 1.24 -4.95 23.50
C PRO A 32 2.57 -5.54 23.07
N SER A 33 2.83 -5.57 21.76
CA SER A 33 4.11 -6.01 21.25
C SER A 33 5.15 -5.06 21.83
N ASP A 34 5.99 -5.54 22.74
CA ASP A 34 7.08 -4.78 23.40
C ASP A 34 8.05 -4.12 22.39
N LYS A 35 7.91 -4.45 21.10
CA LYS A 35 8.54 -3.78 19.95
C LYS A 35 8.11 -2.31 19.82
N ASN A 36 6.86 -1.98 20.12
CA ASN A 36 6.33 -0.62 20.01
C ASN A 36 6.94 0.33 21.05
N ALA A 37 7.29 -0.17 22.24
CA ALA A 37 7.87 0.66 23.29
C ALA A 37 9.27 1.17 22.90
N LYS A 38 10.10 0.35 22.23
CA LYS A 38 11.43 0.77 21.75
C LYS A 38 11.37 1.76 20.58
N GLU A 39 10.34 1.68 19.74
CA GLU A 39 10.10 2.66 18.66
C GLU A 39 9.53 4.00 19.18
N LEU A 40 8.90 4.00 20.36
CA LEU A 40 8.42 5.23 21.01
C LEU A 40 9.55 6.12 21.56
N PHE A 41 10.73 5.55 21.85
CA PHE A 41 11.88 6.26 22.43
C PHE A 41 12.99 6.58 21.42
N LEU A 42 12.93 6.02 20.21
CA LEU A 42 13.76 6.44 19.08
C LEU A 42 12.79 7.08 18.08
N PRO A 43 12.74 8.41 17.93
CA PRO A 43 11.97 9.01 16.84
C PRO A 43 12.56 8.49 15.53
N SER A 44 12.01 7.39 15.03
CA SER A 44 12.48 6.79 13.80
C SER A 44 12.27 7.85 12.72
N GLY A 45 13.31 8.07 11.90
CA GLY A 45 13.25 9.04 10.79
C GLY A 45 12.02 8.83 9.90
N ASP A 46 11.49 7.61 9.89
CA ASP A 46 10.33 7.11 9.16
C ASP A 46 9.10 8.03 9.27
N THR A 47 8.66 8.42 10.47
CA THR A 47 7.47 9.29 10.61
C THR A 47 7.73 10.68 10.02
N LYS A 48 8.96 11.21 10.18
CA LYS A 48 9.37 12.50 9.61
C LYS A 48 9.44 12.42 8.09
N THR A 49 10.03 11.36 7.56
CA THR A 49 10.14 11.04 6.13
C THR A 49 8.76 10.92 5.49
N PHE A 50 7.86 10.17 6.12
CA PHE A 50 6.47 10.02 5.69
C PHE A 50 5.74 11.37 5.63
N ASN A 51 5.74 12.13 6.72
CA ASN A 51 5.08 13.43 6.77
C ASN A 51 5.64 14.41 5.73
N LYS A 52 6.95 14.37 5.49
CA LYS A 52 7.59 15.20 4.46
C LYS A 52 7.15 14.77 3.05
N ALA A 53 7.07 13.46 2.77
CA ALA A 53 6.60 12.94 1.49
C ALA A 53 5.13 13.27 1.22
N VAL A 54 4.26 13.15 2.23
CA VAL A 54 2.84 13.54 2.11
C VAL A 54 2.70 15.03 1.79
N LYS A 55 3.45 15.90 2.48
CA LYS A 55 3.45 17.35 2.18
C LYS A 55 3.88 17.66 0.74
N LEU A 56 4.92 16.99 0.24
CA LEU A 56 5.38 17.17 -1.14
C LEU A 56 4.33 16.70 -2.16
N LEU A 57 3.60 15.63 -1.84
CA LEU A 57 2.49 15.13 -2.65
C LEU A 57 1.32 16.12 -2.66
N GLU A 58 0.93 16.67 -1.50
CA GLU A 58 -0.14 17.67 -1.39
C GLU A 58 0.16 18.94 -2.19
N GLN A 59 1.44 19.34 -2.29
CA GLN A 59 1.88 20.52 -3.01
C GLN A 59 1.98 20.33 -4.53
N ASN A 60 2.02 19.09 -5.02
CA ASN A 60 2.27 18.81 -6.44
C ASN A 60 0.98 18.89 -7.28
N GLU A 61 0.98 19.74 -8.31
CA GLU A 61 -0.20 19.93 -9.18
C GLU A 61 -0.59 18.69 -9.99
N LEU A 62 0.38 17.86 -10.40
CA LEU A 62 0.10 16.62 -11.15
C LEU A 62 -0.61 15.62 -10.26
N ALA A 63 -0.18 15.49 -9.00
CA ALA A 63 -0.83 14.65 -8.01
C ALA A 63 -2.26 15.13 -7.71
N GLN A 64 -2.46 16.45 -7.56
CA GLN A 64 -3.78 17.06 -7.36
C GLN A 64 -4.75 16.73 -8.50
N LYS A 65 -4.31 16.88 -9.75
CA LYS A 65 -5.14 16.53 -10.93
C LYS A 65 -5.45 15.04 -11.01
N ALA A 66 -4.48 14.20 -10.67
CA ALA A 66 -4.59 12.76 -10.81
C ALA A 66 -5.50 12.11 -9.75
N LEU A 67 -5.35 12.55 -8.49
CA LEU A 67 -6.15 12.08 -7.34
C LEU A 67 -7.40 12.93 -7.07
N ASP A 68 -7.59 14.02 -7.82
CA ASP A 68 -8.82 14.83 -7.85
C ASP A 68 -9.18 15.44 -6.50
N PHE A 69 -8.19 16.14 -5.93
CA PHE A 69 -8.31 16.89 -4.68
C PHE A 69 -7.82 18.33 -4.88
N LYS A 70 -8.32 19.26 -4.06
CA LYS A 70 -7.96 20.68 -4.17
C LYS A 70 -6.62 20.98 -3.51
N SER A 71 -5.92 21.99 -4.00
CA SER A 71 -4.72 22.51 -3.32
C SER A 71 -5.07 22.97 -1.90
N GLY A 72 -4.39 22.41 -0.89
CA GLY A 72 -4.66 22.66 0.53
C GLY A 72 -5.60 21.66 1.22
N GLU A 73 -6.21 20.74 0.47
CA GLU A 73 -6.95 19.61 1.03
C GLU A 73 -5.98 18.58 1.62
N ARG A 74 -6.36 18.00 2.77
CA ARG A 74 -5.56 16.99 3.46
C ARG A 74 -5.90 15.61 2.93
N VAL A 75 -4.91 14.91 2.41
CA VAL A 75 -5.10 13.52 1.95
C VAL A 75 -4.96 12.55 3.12
N LYS A 76 -5.78 11.49 3.13
CA LYS A 76 -5.63 10.41 4.10
C LYS A 76 -4.50 9.51 3.64
N ALA A 77 -3.51 9.29 4.50
CA ALA A 77 -2.37 8.44 4.18
C ALA A 77 -2.16 7.38 5.25
N TYR A 78 -1.90 6.15 4.84
CA TYR A 78 -1.73 5.01 5.75
C TYR A 78 -0.68 4.03 5.22
N GLY A 79 -0.02 3.31 6.13
CA GLY A 79 1.04 2.37 5.78
C GLY A 79 0.56 1.14 4.99
N GLU A 80 1.52 0.42 4.39
CA GLU A 80 1.28 -0.86 3.75
C GLU A 80 1.24 -2.00 4.78
N VAL A 81 0.25 -2.88 4.68
CA VAL A 81 0.15 -4.08 5.54
C VAL A 81 0.55 -5.30 4.72
N PRO A 82 1.55 -6.09 5.17
CA PRO A 82 1.83 -7.36 4.53
C PRO A 82 0.77 -8.41 4.91
N GLY A 83 0.19 -9.03 3.88
CA GLY A 83 -0.69 -10.22 3.96
C GLY A 83 -2.19 -9.94 4.08
N ASP A 84 -2.98 -11.01 4.14
CA ASP A 84 -4.45 -11.00 4.24
C ASP A 84 -4.97 -10.78 5.68
N ARG A 85 -4.36 -9.81 6.39
CA ARG A 85 -4.75 -9.48 7.76
C ARG A 85 -5.71 -8.31 7.76
N TRP A 86 -6.87 -8.51 8.36
CA TRP A 86 -7.86 -7.45 8.59
C TRP A 86 -7.37 -6.55 9.73
N VAL A 87 -6.65 -5.46 9.38
CA VAL A 87 -6.08 -4.52 10.37
C VAL A 87 -6.71 -3.13 10.21
N ARG A 88 -7.20 -2.58 11.32
CA ARG A 88 -7.77 -1.22 11.39
C ARG A 88 -6.71 -0.12 11.36
N ASN A 89 -5.63 -0.28 12.12
CA ASN A 89 -4.51 0.68 12.16
C ASN A 89 -3.32 0.18 11.32
N ARG A 90 -2.90 0.96 10.32
CA ARG A 90 -1.83 0.57 9.39
C ARG A 90 -0.61 1.46 9.62
N PRO A 91 0.35 1.05 10.48
CA PRO A 91 1.53 1.86 10.76
C PRO A 91 2.39 1.98 9.51
N VAL A 92 3.05 3.13 9.38
CA VAL A 92 4.04 3.33 8.33
C VAL A 92 5.27 2.50 8.66
N GLN A 93 5.80 1.80 7.67
CA GLN A 93 6.99 0.95 7.80
C GLN A 93 7.99 1.34 6.73
N SER A 94 9.27 1.29 7.08
CA SER A 94 10.37 1.47 6.14
C SER A 94 11.28 0.25 6.14
N VAL A 95 11.94 0.05 4.99
CA VAL A 95 12.99 -0.95 4.82
C VAL A 95 14.30 -0.21 4.59
N ARG A 96 15.26 -0.41 5.47
CA ARG A 96 16.62 0.13 5.30
C ARG A 96 17.50 -0.88 4.60
N SER A 97 18.23 -0.43 3.59
CA SER A 97 19.17 -1.23 2.82
C SER A 97 20.44 -0.41 2.56
N LYS A 98 21.60 -1.07 2.58
CA LYS A 98 22.85 -0.41 2.22
C LYS A 98 23.04 -0.46 0.70
N GLY A 99 23.17 0.71 0.08
CA GLY A 99 23.44 0.83 -1.35
C GLY A 99 24.84 0.36 -1.74
N LYS A 100 25.06 0.15 -3.04
CA LYS A 100 26.40 -0.17 -3.58
C LYS A 100 27.43 0.91 -3.27
N ASP A 101 26.97 2.15 -3.14
CA ASP A 101 27.79 3.32 -2.84
C ASP A 101 28.17 3.42 -1.36
N GLY A 102 27.74 2.46 -0.52
CA GLY A 102 27.98 2.44 0.92
C GLY A 102 27.01 3.28 1.76
N ASN A 103 26.19 4.12 1.11
CA ASN A 103 25.17 4.94 1.76
C ASN A 103 23.94 4.11 2.16
N ASP A 104 23.33 4.45 3.29
CA ASP A 104 22.11 3.84 3.75
C ASP A 104 20.91 4.40 2.98
N ARG A 105 20.02 3.52 2.55
CA ARG A 105 18.83 3.82 1.76
C ARG A 105 17.61 3.37 2.52
N LEU A 106 16.63 4.24 2.63
CA LEU A 106 15.35 3.98 3.24
C LEU A 106 14.30 3.91 2.15
N TYR A 107 13.71 2.73 2.00
CA TYR A 107 12.58 2.47 1.13
C TYR A 107 11.31 2.50 1.95
N MET A 108 10.30 3.22 1.47
CA MET A 108 9.01 3.28 2.13
C MET A 108 7.91 3.24 1.08
N LYS A 109 6.85 2.51 1.40
CA LYS A 109 5.64 2.44 0.61
C LYS A 109 4.43 2.62 1.49
N PHE A 110 3.51 3.45 1.02
CA PHE A 110 2.27 3.76 1.72
C PHE A 110 1.16 4.04 0.73
N HIS A 111 -0.06 4.08 1.21
CA HIS A 111 -1.24 4.36 0.41
C HIS A 111 -1.80 5.73 0.75
N VAL A 112 -2.39 6.36 -0.25
CA VAL A 112 -3.09 7.63 -0.14
C VAL A 112 -4.51 7.48 -0.64
N GLU A 113 -5.42 8.15 0.03
CA GLU A 113 -6.85 8.18 -0.28
C GLU A 113 -7.34 9.62 -0.15
N THR A 114 -8.13 10.05 -1.14
CA THR A 114 -8.78 11.36 -1.15
C THR A 114 -10.23 11.24 -0.77
N ASP A 115 -10.86 12.35 -0.37
CA ASP A 115 -12.28 12.36 -0.04
C ASP A 115 -13.16 12.08 -1.27
N SER A 116 -12.62 12.28 -2.48
CA SER A 116 -13.22 11.87 -3.77
C SER A 116 -13.27 10.34 -3.98
N GLY A 117 -12.70 9.54 -3.07
CA GLY A 117 -12.65 8.07 -3.16
C GLY A 117 -11.57 7.54 -4.10
N LYS A 118 -10.73 8.40 -4.66
CA LYS A 118 -9.55 7.98 -5.44
C LYS A 118 -8.45 7.59 -4.46
N HIS A 119 -7.75 6.52 -4.79
CA HIS A 119 -6.64 6.02 -4.01
C HIS A 119 -5.42 5.75 -4.90
N GLY A 120 -4.26 5.81 -4.29
CA GLY A 120 -2.99 5.51 -4.93
C GLY A 120 -2.01 4.88 -3.95
N SER A 121 -0.93 4.34 -4.48
CA SER A 121 0.23 3.92 -3.69
C SER A 121 1.41 4.82 -3.99
N VAL A 122 2.06 5.29 -2.94
CA VAL A 122 3.27 6.10 -3.02
C VAL A 122 4.46 5.22 -2.67
N THR A 123 5.45 5.21 -3.54
CA THR A 123 6.75 4.56 -3.31
C THR A 123 7.82 5.63 -3.25
N LEU A 124 8.65 5.60 -2.23
CA LEU A 124 9.77 6.52 -2.10
C LEU A 124 11.06 5.81 -1.71
N GLU A 125 12.16 6.44 -2.09
CA GLU A 125 13.50 6.11 -1.66
C GLU A 125 14.16 7.38 -1.10
N GLN A 126 14.67 7.29 0.12
CA GLN A 126 15.50 8.30 0.75
C GLN A 126 16.92 7.76 0.89
N VAL A 127 17.92 8.57 0.59
CA VAL A 127 19.34 8.25 0.74
C VAL A 127 19.91 9.12 1.86
N ASP A 128 20.51 8.48 2.85
CA ASP A 128 21.21 9.15 3.93
C ASP A 128 22.66 9.34 3.49
N THR A 129 22.99 10.56 3.06
CA THR A 129 24.34 10.92 2.59
C THR A 129 25.30 11.12 3.77
N SER A 130 24.79 11.65 4.87
CA SER A 130 25.55 11.87 6.11
C SER A 130 24.65 11.64 7.33
N PHE A 131 25.25 11.58 8.52
CA PHE A 131 24.52 11.46 9.79
C PHE A 131 23.48 12.57 10.03
N TRP A 132 23.63 13.72 9.34
CA TRP A 132 22.76 14.90 9.49
C TRP A 132 21.98 15.25 8.21
N SER A 133 22.27 14.61 7.07
CA SER A 133 21.66 14.97 5.79
C SER A 133 21.08 13.75 5.08
N SER A 134 19.78 13.87 4.81
CA SER A 134 19.00 12.87 4.07
C SER A 134 18.31 13.54 2.89
N GLU A 135 18.42 12.94 1.71
CA GLU A 135 17.83 13.42 0.47
C GLU A 135 16.85 12.38 -0.08
N PHE A 136 15.75 12.83 -0.69
CA PHE A 136 14.89 11.91 -1.45
C PHE A 136 15.53 11.62 -2.80
N SER A 137 15.81 10.35 -3.08
CA SER A 137 16.25 9.94 -4.41
C SER A 137 15.09 10.00 -5.41
N TYR A 138 13.92 9.48 -5.03
CA TYR A 138 12.70 9.65 -5.80
C TYR A 138 11.46 9.52 -4.91
N ILE A 139 10.35 10.08 -5.41
CA ILE A 139 9.01 9.85 -4.88
C ILE A 139 8.11 9.62 -6.08
N ALA A 140 7.48 8.45 -6.13
CA ALA A 140 6.58 8.03 -7.20
C ALA A 140 5.19 7.77 -6.65
N LEU A 141 4.18 8.29 -7.36
CA LEU A 141 2.77 8.06 -7.11
C LEU A 141 2.21 7.16 -8.22
N ASP A 142 1.72 6.00 -7.82
CA ASP A 142 1.05 5.03 -8.66
C ASP A 142 -0.46 5.09 -8.43
N ILE A 143 -1.20 5.38 -9.49
CA ILE A 143 -2.66 5.47 -9.45
C ILE A 143 -3.23 4.38 -10.36
N PRO A 144 -4.27 3.64 -9.93
CA PRO A 144 -4.91 2.66 -10.78
C PRO A 144 -5.37 3.28 -12.11
N ARG A 145 -5.05 2.63 -13.22
CA ARG A 145 -5.44 3.04 -14.59
C ARG A 145 -4.79 4.33 -15.09
N GLN A 146 -3.76 4.85 -14.41
CA GLN A 146 -2.95 5.97 -14.88
C GLN A 146 -1.47 5.58 -14.90
N ARG A 147 -0.64 6.38 -15.61
CA ARG A 147 0.81 6.19 -15.59
C ARG A 147 1.37 6.68 -14.26
N ARG A 148 2.46 6.05 -13.80
CA ARG A 148 3.23 6.48 -12.63
C ARG A 148 3.63 7.95 -12.77
N ILE A 149 3.33 8.74 -11.75
CA ILE A 149 3.69 10.16 -11.67
C ILE A 149 4.88 10.29 -10.72
N TYR A 150 5.96 10.91 -11.17
CA TYR A 150 7.10 11.23 -10.31
C TYR A 150 6.89 12.62 -9.69
N ILE A 151 6.85 12.68 -8.36
CA ILE A 151 6.85 13.93 -7.60
C ILE A 151 8.28 14.45 -7.47
N ILE A 152 9.20 13.51 -7.20
CA ILE A 152 10.64 13.74 -7.29
C ILE A 152 11.17 12.70 -8.27
N GLU A 153 11.82 13.19 -9.31
CA GLU A 153 12.43 12.36 -10.33
C GLU A 153 13.74 11.73 -9.83
N PRO A 154 14.00 10.44 -10.16
CA PRO A 154 15.27 9.82 -9.85
C PRO A 154 16.40 10.44 -10.68
N LYS A 155 17.57 10.62 -10.07
CA LYS A 155 18.79 11.14 -10.74
C LYS A 155 19.23 10.29 -11.94
N TYR A 156 18.86 9.01 -11.98
CA TYR A 156 19.18 8.08 -13.07
C TYR A 156 17.89 7.48 -13.65
N GLN A 157 17.39 8.05 -14.76
CA GLN A 157 16.27 7.49 -15.53
C GLN A 157 16.74 6.66 -16.76
N GLY A 158 18.05 6.64 -17.02
CA GLY A 158 18.64 6.30 -18.31
C GLY A 158 18.64 4.83 -18.77
N LEU A 159 17.87 3.93 -18.14
CA LEU A 159 17.83 2.51 -18.56
C LEU A 159 16.42 1.99 -18.87
N LEU A 160 15.38 2.82 -18.75
CA LEU A 160 13.99 2.41 -18.98
C LEU A 160 13.30 3.12 -20.14
N HIS A 161 14.05 3.75 -21.05
CA HIS A 161 13.51 4.03 -22.37
C HIS A 161 13.74 2.79 -23.24
N ASN A 162 12.90 1.77 -23.03
CA ASN A 162 12.60 0.85 -24.12
C ASN A 162 11.81 1.67 -25.14
N GLU A 163 12.54 2.44 -25.95
CA GLU A 163 12.04 2.90 -27.23
C GLU A 163 11.38 1.69 -27.91
N HIS A 164 10.15 1.88 -28.39
CA HIS A 164 9.40 0.92 -29.19
C HIS A 164 10.10 0.62 -30.55
N GLY A 165 11.39 0.32 -30.54
CA GLY A 165 12.12 -0.28 -31.63
C GLY A 165 11.85 -1.77 -31.63
N ASN A 166 10.67 -2.18 -32.10
CA ASN A 166 10.33 -3.45 -32.75
C ASN A 166 11.32 -4.63 -32.57
N ASN A 167 11.65 -5.00 -31.34
CA ASN A 167 12.59 -6.07 -31.02
C ASN A 167 11.76 -7.16 -30.34
N GLY A 168 11.70 -8.31 -31.01
CA GLY A 168 10.78 -9.39 -30.67
C GLY A 168 11.04 -10.00 -29.29
N PHE A 169 10.27 -11.03 -28.98
CA PHE A 169 10.31 -11.75 -27.72
C PHE A 169 11.76 -12.14 -27.36
N LEU A 170 12.22 -11.71 -26.18
CA LEU A 170 13.57 -11.95 -25.63
C LEU A 170 14.74 -11.42 -26.49
N GLY A 171 14.51 -10.39 -27.31
CA GLY A 171 15.56 -9.83 -28.18
C GLY A 171 15.78 -10.63 -29.47
N LEU A 172 14.99 -11.68 -29.73
CA LEU A 172 14.98 -12.40 -31.00
C LEU A 172 13.84 -11.89 -31.89
N LYS A 173 14.18 -11.50 -33.13
CA LYS A 173 13.19 -11.08 -34.13
C LYS A 173 12.59 -12.32 -34.81
N TRP A 174 11.40 -12.75 -34.39
CA TRP A 174 10.66 -13.88 -34.98
C TRP A 174 9.86 -13.52 -36.25
N GLY A 175 10.36 -12.57 -37.06
CA GLY A 175 9.70 -12.15 -38.30
C GLY A 175 10.25 -12.91 -39.51
N PRO A 176 9.41 -13.22 -40.52
CA PRO A 176 9.90 -13.79 -41.77
C PRO A 176 10.94 -12.84 -42.39
N LYS A 177 12.14 -13.37 -42.70
CA LYS A 177 13.15 -12.63 -43.45
C LYS A 177 12.55 -12.31 -44.82
N LYS A 178 12.48 -11.03 -45.18
CA LYS A 178 12.31 -10.66 -46.58
C LYS A 178 13.63 -10.96 -47.28
N ASP A 179 13.63 -12.01 -48.08
CA ASP A 179 14.72 -12.26 -49.02
C ASP A 179 14.68 -11.15 -50.08
N ASN A 180 15.85 -10.60 -50.37
CA ASN A 180 16.07 -9.54 -51.35
C ASN A 180 16.49 -10.14 -52.68
#